data_AF-A0A4E0QAI0-F1
#
_entry.id   AF-A0A4E0QAI0-F1
#
_cell.length_a   1.000
_cell.length_b   1.000
_cell.length_c   1.000
_cell.angle_alpha   90.00
_cell.angle_beta   90.00
_cell.angle_gamma   90.00
#
_symmetry.space_group_name_H-M   'P 1'
#
loop_
_entity.id
_entity.type
_entity.pdbx_description
1 polymer ?
#
loop_
_entity_poly.entity_id
_entity_poly.type
_entity_poly.pdbx_seq_one_letter_code
_entity_poly.pdbx_strand_id
1 'polypeptide(L)'
;MAEAMTVETIIQAYWDIKGYWTKMRVPIKVGGWTDIDVVAYNPMKKELVLAESKVRSTKHTIRAYTEELADSGVNFLDFDRKYGKSYKTTGKLYYLSFIEKIDNDFLDLVFDKLGIPKDDIKISIHFVSNYYVKEALLESAQNEIRDEINKHISSPYFVDRVLVQTTFDVLCDIISEEEKSIVGRRYGHPVLDIAREINRYMHPDIHLINSREVAYKPRCKEEIKKCLRDRISKSFGNL
;
A
#
# COMPACT_ATOMS: atom_id res chain seq x y z
N MET A 1 3.59 -14.35 10.57
CA MET A 1 2.25 -13.86 10.98
C MET A 1 2.33 -12.40 11.44
N ALA A 2 3.26 -12.02 12.34
CA ALA A 2 3.45 -10.62 12.75
C ALA A 2 3.78 -9.65 11.59
N GLU A 3 4.63 -10.06 10.63
CA GLU A 3 5.03 -9.22 9.49
C GLU A 3 3.85 -8.85 8.57
N ALA A 4 2.89 -9.74 8.36
CA ALA A 4 1.70 -9.45 7.55
C ALA A 4 0.82 -8.38 8.23
N MET A 5 0.58 -8.51 9.54
CA MET A 5 -0.16 -7.50 10.30
C MET A 5 0.55 -6.14 10.33
N THR A 6 1.88 -6.12 10.32
CA THR A 6 2.64 -4.87 10.18
C THR A 6 2.36 -4.21 8.84
N VAL A 7 2.34 -4.98 7.74
CA VAL A 7 2.06 -4.46 6.40
C VAL A 7 0.62 -3.96 6.30
N GLU A 8 -0.34 -4.68 6.85
CA GLU A 8 -1.73 -4.21 6.99
C GLU A 8 -1.83 -2.88 7.74
N THR A 9 -1.09 -2.74 8.85
CA THR A 9 -1.04 -1.49 9.63
C THR A 9 -0.42 -0.35 8.81
N ILE A 10 0.56 -0.63 7.95
CA ILE A 10 1.15 0.36 7.05
C ILE A 10 0.13 0.79 5.98
N ILE A 11 -0.57 -0.17 5.37
CA ILE A 11 -1.64 0.12 4.39
C ILE A 11 -2.76 0.93 5.04
N GLN A 12 -3.12 0.60 6.28
CA GLN A 12 -4.11 1.35 7.04
C GLN A 12 -3.70 2.82 7.20
N ALA A 13 -2.47 3.08 7.66
CA ALA A 13 -1.92 4.43 7.78
C ALA A 13 -1.96 5.20 6.45
N TYR A 14 -1.61 4.54 5.35
CA TYR A 14 -1.61 5.15 4.01
C TYR A 14 -2.98 5.68 3.60
N TRP A 15 -4.05 4.96 3.92
CA TRP A 15 -5.40 5.39 3.59
C TRP A 15 -5.98 6.36 4.63
N ASP A 16 -5.67 6.16 5.91
CA ASP A 16 -6.09 7.05 6.99
C ASP A 16 -5.59 8.48 6.77
N ILE A 17 -4.31 8.64 6.40
CA ILE A 17 -3.72 9.97 6.16
C ILE A 17 -4.32 10.68 4.95
N LYS A 18 -4.88 9.92 4.00
CA LYS A 18 -5.60 10.42 2.81
C LYS A 18 -7.08 10.70 3.10
N GLY A 19 -7.51 10.59 4.36
CA GLY A 19 -8.85 10.90 4.83
C GLY A 19 -9.90 9.81 4.55
N TYR A 20 -9.48 8.56 4.40
CA TYR A 20 -10.40 7.43 4.27
C TYR A 20 -10.74 6.89 5.66
N TRP A 21 -11.96 6.39 5.84
CA TRP A 21 -12.26 5.48 6.93
C TRP A 21 -11.67 4.11 6.59
N THR A 22 -10.95 3.49 7.51
CA THR A 22 -10.31 2.19 7.29
C THR A 22 -10.78 1.13 8.27
N LYS A 23 -10.72 -0.13 7.82
CA LYS A 23 -10.94 -1.31 8.65
C LYS A 23 -10.02 -2.44 8.19
N MET A 24 -9.18 -2.93 9.09
CA MET A 24 -8.36 -4.11 8.83
C MET A 24 -9.16 -5.40 9.05
N ARG A 25 -8.76 -6.47 8.37
CA ARG A 25 -9.28 -7.84 8.53
C ARG A 25 -10.80 -7.89 8.45
N VAL A 26 -11.34 -7.63 7.26
CA VAL A 26 -12.78 -7.72 7.00
C VAL A 26 -13.11 -9.13 6.48
N PRO A 27 -13.71 -10.01 7.30
CA PRO A 27 -14.02 -11.37 6.87
C PRO A 27 -15.26 -11.39 5.97
N ILE A 28 -15.19 -12.05 4.83
CA ILE A 28 -16.26 -12.25 3.87
C ILE A 28 -16.48 -13.76 3.69
N LYS A 29 -17.75 -14.18 3.60
CA LYS A 29 -18.12 -15.60 3.46
C LYS A 29 -18.78 -15.85 2.11
N VAL A 30 -18.00 -16.32 1.13
CA VAL A 30 -18.44 -16.68 -0.23
C VAL A 30 -17.96 -18.09 -0.55
N GLY A 31 -18.83 -19.09 -0.43
CA GLY A 31 -18.45 -20.52 -0.55
C GLY A 31 -17.46 -21.05 0.52
N GLY A 32 -16.80 -20.14 1.23
CA GLY A 32 -15.80 -20.32 2.29
C GLY A 32 -15.43 -18.96 2.87
N TRP A 33 -14.53 -18.92 3.85
CA TRP A 33 -14.06 -17.67 4.45
C TRP A 33 -12.89 -17.09 3.66
N THR A 34 -12.95 -15.79 3.38
CA THR A 34 -11.84 -14.99 2.87
C THR A 34 -11.77 -13.69 3.66
N ASP A 35 -10.58 -13.24 4.01
CA ASP A 35 -10.41 -11.95 4.69
C ASP A 35 -9.86 -10.94 3.69
N ILE A 36 -10.42 -9.73 3.69
CA ILE A 36 -9.79 -8.57 3.06
C ILE A 36 -8.84 -7.97 4.09
N ASP A 37 -7.57 -7.85 3.74
CA ASP A 37 -6.53 -7.39 4.67
C ASP A 37 -6.83 -5.98 5.19
N VAL A 38 -7.12 -5.02 4.29
CA VAL A 38 -7.58 -3.67 4.67
C VAL A 38 -8.66 -3.20 3.69
N VAL A 39 -9.75 -2.66 4.23
CA VAL A 39 -10.72 -1.89 3.46
C VAL A 39 -10.59 -0.42 3.81
N ALA A 40 -10.64 0.45 2.81
CA ALA A 40 -10.74 1.89 3.00
C ALA A 40 -11.94 2.45 2.23
N TYR A 41 -12.66 3.40 2.79
CA TYR A 41 -13.79 4.04 2.13
C TYR A 41 -13.76 5.55 2.34
N ASN A 42 -14.03 6.30 1.27
CA ASN A 42 -14.20 7.74 1.33
C ASN A 42 -15.54 8.12 0.67
N PRO A 43 -16.54 8.57 1.47
CA PRO A 43 -17.87 8.91 0.93
C PRO A 43 -17.84 10.16 0.04
N MET A 44 -16.94 11.11 0.31
CA MET A 44 -16.82 12.34 -0.50
C MET A 44 -16.26 12.05 -1.89
N LYS A 45 -15.32 11.09 -1.98
CA LYS A 45 -14.75 10.63 -3.24
C LYS A 45 -15.57 9.52 -3.91
N LYS A 46 -16.58 8.99 -3.22
CA LYS A 46 -17.34 7.79 -3.60
C LYS A 46 -16.42 6.65 -4.00
N GLU A 47 -15.41 6.37 -3.17
CA GLU A 47 -14.38 5.39 -3.50
C GLU A 47 -14.25 4.35 -2.38
N LEU A 48 -14.38 3.08 -2.76
CA LEU A 48 -14.08 1.92 -1.95
C LEU A 48 -12.74 1.34 -2.40
N VAL A 49 -11.82 1.16 -1.48
CA VAL A 49 -10.54 0.50 -1.70
C VAL A 49 -10.54 -0.85 -1.00
N LEU A 50 -10.23 -1.90 -1.75
CA LEU A 50 -9.92 -3.23 -1.20
C LEU A 50 -8.43 -3.46 -1.33
N ALA A 51 -7.74 -3.58 -0.20
CA ALA A 51 -6.30 -3.78 -0.17
C ALA A 51 -5.95 -5.18 0.30
N GLU A 52 -5.00 -5.79 -0.39
CA GLU A 52 -4.51 -7.13 -0.13
C GLU A 52 -2.99 -7.11 -0.02
N SER A 53 -2.47 -7.73 1.04
CA SER A 53 -1.04 -7.78 1.32
C SER A 53 -0.49 -9.19 1.24
N LYS A 54 0.67 -9.37 0.58
CA LYS A 54 1.40 -10.64 0.57
C LYS A 54 2.89 -10.41 0.69
N VAL A 55 3.38 -10.39 1.92
CA VAL A 55 4.81 -10.49 2.22
C VAL A 55 5.15 -11.93 2.58
N ARG A 56 6.05 -12.53 1.79
CA ARG A 56 6.41 -13.96 1.84
C ARG A 56 7.91 -14.11 1.53
N SER A 57 8.43 -15.31 1.78
CA SER A 57 9.84 -15.68 1.64
C SER A 57 10.72 -15.13 2.78
N THR A 58 12.04 -15.24 2.60
CA THR A 58 13.04 -14.78 3.56
C THR A 58 13.10 -13.25 3.64
N LYS A 59 13.63 -12.73 4.75
CA LYS A 59 13.80 -11.30 5.06
C LYS A 59 14.52 -10.44 4.00
N HIS A 60 15.19 -11.05 3.01
CA HIS A 60 15.95 -10.34 1.97
C HIS A 60 15.42 -10.62 0.56
N THR A 61 14.31 -11.36 0.43
CA THR A 61 13.77 -11.69 -0.90
C THR A 61 12.90 -10.57 -1.44
N ILE A 62 13.26 -10.07 -2.63
CA ILE A 62 12.39 -9.27 -3.49
C ILE A 62 12.17 -10.07 -4.79
N ARG A 63 10.94 -10.06 -5.30
CA ARG A 63 10.62 -10.58 -6.63
C ARG A 63 10.50 -9.40 -7.57
N ALA A 64 11.38 -9.29 -8.55
CA ALA A 64 11.41 -8.13 -9.44
C ALA A 64 10.81 -8.47 -10.81
N TYR A 65 9.82 -7.69 -11.24
CA TYR A 65 9.33 -7.65 -12.61
C TYR A 65 10.06 -6.51 -13.35
N THR A 66 10.94 -6.90 -14.26
CA THR A 66 11.90 -6.05 -14.97
C THR A 66 11.70 -6.13 -16.48
N GLU A 67 12.35 -5.22 -17.21
CA GLU A 67 12.33 -5.19 -18.67
C GLU A 67 12.79 -6.51 -19.29
N GLU A 68 13.82 -7.17 -18.73
CA GLU A 68 14.30 -8.48 -19.19
C GLU A 68 13.18 -9.55 -19.23
N LEU A 69 12.30 -9.55 -18.23
CA LEU A 69 11.16 -10.46 -18.20
C LEU A 69 10.08 -10.05 -19.20
N ALA A 70 9.76 -8.75 -19.26
CA ALA A 70 8.78 -8.23 -20.21
C ALA A 70 9.20 -8.50 -21.67
N ASP A 71 10.47 -8.25 -22.01
CA ASP A 71 11.07 -8.47 -23.33
C ASP A 71 11.10 -9.96 -23.71
N SER A 72 11.14 -10.87 -22.72
CA SER A 72 11.00 -12.31 -22.93
C SER A 72 9.56 -12.77 -23.21
N GLY A 73 8.60 -11.83 -23.25
CA GLY A 73 7.17 -12.11 -23.48
C GLY A 73 6.40 -12.53 -22.22
N VAL A 74 6.98 -12.35 -21.02
CA VAL A 74 6.29 -12.66 -19.76
C VAL A 74 5.58 -11.42 -19.25
N ASN A 75 4.25 -11.46 -19.16
CA ASN A 75 3.44 -10.40 -18.56
C ASN A 75 3.43 -10.50 -17.01
N PHE A 76 2.80 -9.55 -16.33
CA PHE A 76 2.85 -9.49 -14.87
C PHE A 76 2.03 -10.61 -14.21
N LEU A 77 0.88 -11.01 -14.79
CA LEU A 77 0.08 -12.12 -14.28
C LEU A 77 0.82 -13.46 -14.38
N ASP A 78 1.54 -13.69 -15.48
CA ASP A 78 2.35 -14.88 -15.73
C ASP A 78 3.58 -14.91 -14.81
N PHE A 79 4.23 -13.76 -14.61
CA PHE A 79 5.28 -13.59 -13.62
C PHE A 79 4.80 -14.04 -12.23
N ASP A 80 3.67 -13.52 -11.75
CA ASP A 80 3.14 -13.88 -10.44
C ASP A 80 2.79 -15.38 -10.35
N ARG A 81 2.09 -15.92 -11.35
CA ARG A 81 1.73 -17.34 -11.41
C ARG A 81 2.95 -18.25 -11.40
N LYS A 82 4.01 -17.91 -12.16
CA LYS A 82 5.25 -18.70 -12.24
C LYS A 82 5.94 -18.77 -10.89
N TYR A 83 6.03 -17.65 -10.17
CA TYR A 83 6.70 -17.59 -8.87
C TYR A 83 5.85 -18.08 -7.69
N GLY A 84 4.52 -18.09 -7.81
CA GLY A 84 3.65 -18.69 -6.79
C GLY A 84 3.37 -20.18 -6.97
N LYS A 85 3.83 -20.82 -8.06
CA LYS A 85 3.83 -22.28 -8.26
C LYS A 85 5.08 -22.98 -7.68
N SER A 86 5.91 -22.27 -6.94
CA SER A 86 7.18 -22.77 -6.38
C SER A 86 6.98 -23.79 -5.24
N TYR A 87 7.30 -25.06 -5.54
CA TYR A 87 7.61 -26.21 -4.67
C TYR A 87 6.65 -26.62 -3.53
N LYS A 88 6.05 -27.82 -3.69
CA LYS A 88 5.50 -28.71 -2.63
C LYS A 88 4.36 -28.20 -1.74
N THR A 89 3.83 -26.99 -1.97
CA THR A 89 2.60 -26.53 -1.30
C THR A 89 1.39 -26.79 -2.19
N THR A 90 0.40 -27.53 -1.66
CA THR A 90 -0.85 -27.93 -2.34
C THR A 90 -1.84 -26.78 -2.60
N GLY A 91 -1.40 -25.52 -2.53
CA GLY A 91 -2.25 -24.33 -2.68
C GLY A 91 -1.71 -23.34 -3.71
N LYS A 92 -2.61 -22.67 -4.42
CA LYS A 92 -2.32 -21.46 -5.20
C LYS A 92 -1.85 -20.36 -4.25
N LEU A 93 -0.54 -20.13 -4.13
CA LEU A 93 0.05 -19.15 -3.20
C LEU A 93 0.65 -17.93 -3.93
N TYR A 94 0.22 -17.65 -5.17
CA TYR A 94 0.64 -16.44 -5.88
C TYR A 94 -0.09 -15.20 -5.36
N TYR A 95 0.60 -14.07 -5.44
CA TYR A 95 0.23 -12.79 -4.82
C TYR A 95 -1.17 -12.32 -5.23
N LEU A 96 -1.49 -12.49 -6.51
CA LEU A 96 -2.71 -12.02 -7.14
C LEU A 96 -3.85 -13.04 -7.07
N SER A 97 -3.72 -14.12 -6.28
CA SER A 97 -4.79 -15.12 -6.11
C SER A 97 -6.08 -14.51 -5.54
N PHE A 98 -6.01 -13.36 -4.87
CA PHE A 98 -7.18 -12.60 -4.42
C PHE A 98 -8.06 -12.11 -5.58
N ILE A 99 -7.50 -11.90 -6.79
CA ILE A 99 -8.28 -11.54 -8.00
C ILE A 99 -9.39 -12.56 -8.25
N GLU A 100 -9.12 -13.85 -8.05
CA GLU A 100 -10.08 -14.94 -8.25
C GLU A 100 -11.26 -14.90 -7.26
N LYS A 101 -11.21 -14.03 -6.25
CA LYS A 101 -12.27 -13.84 -5.25
C LYS A 101 -13.13 -12.61 -5.51
N ILE A 102 -12.72 -11.73 -6.41
CA ILE A 102 -13.44 -10.49 -6.71
C ILE A 102 -14.44 -10.78 -7.83
N ASP A 103 -15.67 -11.09 -7.45
CA ASP A 103 -16.83 -11.22 -8.33
C ASP A 103 -18.00 -10.37 -7.81
N ASN A 104 -19.13 -10.37 -8.52
CA ASN A 104 -20.31 -9.60 -8.11
C ASN A 104 -20.85 -10.02 -6.73
N ASP A 105 -20.89 -11.33 -6.43
CA ASP A 105 -21.40 -11.86 -5.16
C ASP A 105 -20.52 -11.42 -3.98
N PHE A 106 -19.20 -11.48 -4.16
CA PHE A 106 -18.22 -10.99 -3.20
C PHE A 106 -18.38 -9.49 -2.95
N LEU A 107 -18.49 -8.68 -4.02
CA LEU A 107 -18.67 -7.24 -3.90
C LEU A 107 -19.98 -6.90 -3.19
N ASP A 108 -21.08 -7.56 -3.55
CA ASP A 108 -22.37 -7.38 -2.88
C ASP A 108 -22.26 -7.58 -1.37
N LEU A 109 -21.60 -8.65 -0.94
CA LEU A 109 -21.38 -8.93 0.48
C LEU A 109 -20.48 -7.91 1.15
N VAL A 110 -19.48 -7.37 0.44
CA VAL A 110 -18.61 -6.31 0.97
C VAL A 110 -19.43 -5.05 1.22
N PHE A 111 -20.21 -4.60 0.23
CA PHE A 111 -21.07 -3.42 0.35
C PHE A 111 -22.08 -3.59 1.49
N ASP A 112 -22.77 -4.73 1.54
CA ASP A 112 -23.78 -5.02 2.56
C ASP A 112 -23.15 -5.08 3.97
N LYS A 113 -22.00 -5.75 4.12
CA LYS A 113 -21.30 -5.89 5.40
C LYS A 113 -20.79 -4.55 5.95
N LEU A 114 -20.40 -3.65 5.06
CA LEU A 114 -19.86 -2.34 5.43
C LEU A 114 -20.94 -1.25 5.51
N GLY A 115 -22.15 -1.54 5.04
CA GLY A 115 -23.23 -0.55 4.95
C GLY A 115 -22.91 0.59 3.98
N ILE A 116 -22.17 0.30 2.91
CA ILE A 116 -21.77 1.27 1.89
C ILE A 116 -22.83 1.25 0.76
N PRO A 117 -23.28 2.40 0.26
CA PRO A 117 -24.19 2.43 -0.89
C PRO A 117 -23.51 1.84 -2.14
N LYS A 118 -24.25 1.09 -2.95
CA LYS A 118 -23.70 0.44 -4.17
C LYS A 118 -23.61 1.41 -5.36
N ASP A 119 -24.45 2.43 -5.39
CA ASP A 119 -24.60 3.31 -6.54
C ASP A 119 -23.43 4.30 -6.67
N ASP A 120 -22.87 4.38 -7.89
CA ASP A 120 -21.83 5.35 -8.27
C ASP A 120 -20.57 5.30 -7.37
N ILE A 121 -20.22 4.11 -6.87
CA ILE A 121 -18.98 3.89 -6.13
C ILE A 121 -17.87 3.37 -7.04
N LYS A 122 -16.75 4.08 -7.05
CA LYS A 122 -15.50 3.65 -7.67
C LYS A 122 -14.84 2.59 -6.81
N ILE A 123 -14.44 1.48 -7.42
CA ILE A 123 -13.68 0.44 -6.74
C ILE A 123 -12.21 0.58 -7.12
N SER A 124 -11.36 0.69 -6.11
CA SER A 124 -9.90 0.65 -6.23
C SER A 124 -9.37 -0.61 -5.56
N ILE A 125 -8.37 -1.25 -6.17
CA ILE A 125 -7.70 -2.41 -5.57
C ILE A 125 -6.26 -2.04 -5.26
N HIS A 126 -5.81 -2.27 -4.03
CA HIS A 126 -4.45 -1.95 -3.60
C HIS A 126 -3.69 -3.20 -3.19
N PHE A 127 -2.83 -3.66 -4.08
CA PHE A 127 -1.95 -4.78 -3.86
C PHE A 127 -0.60 -4.32 -3.28
N VAL A 128 -0.24 -4.85 -2.10
CA VAL A 128 1.07 -4.57 -1.46
C VAL A 128 1.85 -5.85 -1.19
N SER A 129 3.11 -5.90 -1.62
CA SER A 129 3.94 -7.11 -1.44
C SER A 129 5.44 -6.81 -1.42
N ASN A 130 6.26 -7.86 -1.43
CA ASN A 130 7.68 -7.78 -1.79
C ASN A 130 7.94 -7.97 -3.29
N TYR A 131 6.94 -7.70 -4.15
CA TYR A 131 7.10 -7.67 -5.60
C TYR A 131 7.44 -6.26 -6.02
N TYR A 132 8.65 -6.07 -6.53
CA TYR A 132 9.07 -4.84 -7.14
C TYR A 132 8.67 -4.86 -8.62
N VAL A 133 7.95 -3.84 -9.07
CA VAL A 133 7.66 -3.61 -10.48
C VAL A 133 8.46 -2.40 -10.92
N LYS A 134 9.25 -2.57 -11.98
CA LYS A 134 9.98 -1.45 -12.57
C LYS A 134 9.00 -0.34 -12.98
N GLU A 135 9.34 0.91 -12.68
CA GLU A 135 8.48 2.08 -12.94
C GLU A 135 7.94 2.14 -14.38
N ALA A 136 8.79 1.89 -15.39
CA ALA A 136 8.39 1.87 -16.79
C ALA A 136 7.35 0.80 -17.16
N LEU A 137 7.19 -0.24 -16.32
CA LEU A 137 6.25 -1.35 -16.50
C LEU A 137 5.02 -1.25 -15.59
N LEU A 138 5.02 -0.31 -14.64
CA LEU A 138 4.03 -0.26 -13.56
C LEU A 138 2.60 -0.02 -14.08
N GLU A 139 2.43 0.94 -14.99
CA GLU A 139 1.12 1.25 -15.58
C GLU A 139 0.57 0.05 -16.37
N SER A 140 1.43 -0.61 -17.15
CA SER A 140 1.06 -1.82 -17.90
C SER A 140 0.60 -2.94 -16.97
N ALA A 141 1.36 -3.21 -15.91
CA ALA A 141 1.01 -4.23 -14.91
C ALA A 141 -0.31 -3.89 -14.17
N GLN A 142 -0.54 -2.63 -13.81
CA GLN A 142 -1.79 -2.19 -13.17
C GLN A 142 -2.99 -2.36 -14.10
N ASN A 143 -2.85 -1.99 -15.37
CA ASN A 143 -3.90 -2.17 -16.37
C ASN A 143 -4.21 -3.66 -16.60
N GLU A 144 -3.18 -4.50 -16.72
CA GLU A 144 -3.34 -5.94 -16.89
C GLU A 144 -4.15 -6.58 -15.74
N ILE A 145 -3.82 -6.20 -14.49
CA ILE A 145 -4.56 -6.67 -13.30
C ILE A 145 -6.00 -6.14 -13.31
N ARG A 146 -6.18 -4.85 -13.60
CA ARG A 146 -7.50 -4.23 -13.64
C ARG A 146 -8.39 -4.94 -14.66
N ASP A 147 -7.88 -5.16 -15.86
CA ASP A 147 -8.61 -5.80 -16.94
C ASP A 147 -8.92 -7.26 -16.62
N GLU A 148 -8.02 -7.97 -15.91
CA GLU A 148 -8.30 -9.32 -15.43
C GLU A 148 -9.41 -9.35 -14.37
N ILE A 149 -9.42 -8.45 -13.38
CA ILE A 149 -10.49 -8.37 -12.38
C ILE A 149 -11.83 -8.02 -13.06
N ASN A 150 -11.82 -7.06 -13.99
CA ASN A 150 -13.01 -6.62 -14.72
C ASN A 150 -13.63 -7.71 -15.62
N LYS A 151 -12.95 -8.83 -15.89
CA LYS A 151 -13.56 -10.00 -16.54
C LYS A 151 -14.46 -10.81 -15.60
N HIS A 152 -14.25 -10.72 -14.30
CA HIS A 152 -14.99 -11.46 -13.26
C HIS A 152 -16.14 -10.65 -12.66
N ILE A 153 -16.19 -9.35 -12.94
CA ILE A 153 -17.26 -8.46 -12.48
C ILE A 153 -18.06 -7.89 -13.64
N SER A 154 -19.32 -7.59 -13.38
CA SER A 154 -20.23 -6.97 -14.33
C SER A 154 -21.03 -5.85 -13.66
N SER A 155 -21.71 -5.05 -14.50
CA SER A 155 -22.55 -3.94 -14.05
C SER A 155 -23.43 -4.31 -12.85
N PRO A 156 -23.51 -3.48 -11.79
CA PRO A 156 -23.07 -2.08 -11.75
C PRO A 156 -21.60 -1.87 -11.35
N TYR A 157 -20.85 -2.93 -11.07
CA TYR A 157 -19.49 -2.81 -10.54
C TYR A 157 -18.44 -2.64 -11.64
N PHE A 158 -17.42 -1.83 -11.33
CA PHE A 158 -16.24 -1.66 -12.17
C PHE A 158 -15.03 -1.27 -11.29
N VAL A 159 -13.88 -1.92 -11.52
CA VAL A 159 -12.62 -1.50 -10.91
C VAL A 159 -12.03 -0.36 -11.72
N ASP A 160 -12.02 0.82 -11.11
CA ASP A 160 -11.50 2.07 -11.69
C ASP A 160 -9.97 2.07 -11.73
N ARG A 161 -9.35 1.64 -10.62
CA ARG A 161 -7.90 1.73 -10.44
C ARG A 161 -7.34 0.52 -9.71
N VAL A 162 -6.12 0.15 -10.10
CA VAL A 162 -5.28 -0.81 -9.37
C VAL A 162 -3.99 -0.11 -8.94
N LEU A 163 -3.58 -0.32 -7.70
CA LEU A 163 -2.30 0.09 -7.15
C LEU A 163 -1.48 -1.16 -6.88
N VAL A 164 -0.21 -1.14 -7.32
CA VAL A 164 0.77 -2.19 -7.02
C VAL A 164 1.99 -1.51 -6.42
N GLN A 165 2.26 -1.78 -5.16
CA GLN A 165 3.34 -1.13 -4.41
C GLN A 165 4.10 -2.14 -3.57
N THR A 166 5.39 -1.87 -3.31
CA THR A 166 6.08 -2.53 -2.23
C THR A 166 5.67 -1.93 -0.89
N THR A 167 5.87 -2.66 0.21
CA THR A 167 5.67 -2.08 1.56
C THR A 167 6.54 -0.84 1.77
N PHE A 168 7.73 -0.79 1.16
CA PHE A 168 8.62 0.37 1.27
C PHE A 168 8.09 1.58 0.49
N ASP A 169 7.53 1.37 -0.70
CA ASP A 169 6.90 2.46 -1.48
C ASP A 169 5.76 3.11 -0.68
N VAL A 170 4.91 2.29 -0.05
CA VAL A 170 3.80 2.78 0.79
C VAL A 170 4.32 3.59 1.99
N LEU A 171 5.43 3.18 2.62
CA LEU A 171 6.05 3.95 3.71
C LEU A 171 6.60 5.29 3.23
N CYS A 172 7.29 5.31 2.09
CA CYS A 172 7.79 6.54 1.48
C CYS A 172 6.66 7.51 1.15
N ASP A 173 5.54 7.00 0.62
CA ASP A 173 4.34 7.80 0.36
C ASP A 173 3.75 8.35 1.66
N ILE A 174 3.63 7.55 2.72
CA ILE A 174 3.13 8.02 4.03
C ILE A 174 4.00 9.16 4.57
N ILE A 175 5.33 9.01 4.54
CA ILE A 175 6.25 10.06 5.00
C ILE A 175 6.04 11.35 4.19
N SER A 176 5.94 11.22 2.86
CA SER A 176 5.74 12.35 1.95
C SER A 176 4.38 13.03 2.13
N GLU A 177 3.33 12.26 2.41
CA GLU A 177 2.00 12.79 2.67
C GLU A 177 1.88 13.41 4.07
N GLU A 178 2.56 12.86 5.08
CA GLU A 178 2.50 13.40 6.46
C GLU A 178 3.08 14.79 6.57
N GLU A 179 4.10 15.11 5.77
CA GLU A 179 4.68 16.46 5.72
C GLU A 179 3.69 17.51 5.17
N LYS A 180 2.83 17.08 4.23
CA LYS A 180 1.87 17.96 3.54
C LYS A 180 0.51 17.99 4.23
N SER A 181 0.16 16.92 4.93
CA SER A 181 -1.19 16.69 5.40
C SER A 181 -1.50 17.51 6.66
N ILE A 182 -2.62 18.22 6.63
CA ILE A 182 -3.26 18.77 7.83
C ILE A 182 -4.17 17.73 8.51
N VAL A 183 -4.37 16.58 7.86
CA VAL A 183 -5.25 15.48 8.28
C VAL A 183 -4.42 14.36 8.90
N GLY A 184 -4.76 13.98 10.12
CA GLY A 184 -4.10 12.89 10.84
C GLY A 184 -4.29 13.05 12.34
N ARG A 185 -4.66 11.96 13.03
CA ARG A 185 -4.69 11.99 14.49
C ARG A 185 -3.27 12.18 15.00
N ARG A 186 -3.01 13.26 15.74
CA ARG A 186 -1.86 13.31 16.64
C ARG A 186 -2.11 12.30 17.75
N TYR A 187 -1.18 11.38 17.93
CA TYR A 187 -1.25 10.27 18.89
C TYR A 187 -2.38 9.29 18.56
N GLY A 188 -2.02 8.13 17.99
CA GLY A 188 -3.00 7.04 17.82
C GLY A 188 -2.73 6.03 16.71
N HIS A 189 -1.83 6.33 15.76
CA HIS A 189 -1.43 5.37 14.74
C HIS A 189 0.11 5.28 14.66
N PRO A 190 0.73 4.16 15.06
CA PRO A 190 2.19 4.08 15.24
C PRO A 190 2.98 4.35 13.95
N VAL A 191 2.47 3.92 12.79
CA VAL A 191 3.13 4.20 11.50
C VAL A 191 3.13 5.70 11.16
N LEU A 192 2.03 6.42 11.44
CA LEU A 192 1.96 7.87 11.23
C LEU A 192 2.84 8.62 12.23
N ASP A 193 2.94 8.12 13.46
CA ASP A 193 3.84 8.68 14.46
C ASP A 193 5.32 8.50 14.05
N ILE A 194 5.69 7.34 13.50
CA ILE A 194 7.04 7.12 12.93
C ILE A 194 7.31 8.08 11.77
N ALA A 195 6.37 8.21 10.82
CA ALA A 195 6.50 9.13 9.70
C ALA A 195 6.72 10.58 10.16
N ARG A 196 5.98 11.01 11.20
CA ARG A 196 6.13 12.32 11.82
C ARG A 196 7.48 12.52 12.51
N GLU A 197 7.98 11.51 13.20
CA GLU A 197 9.33 11.57 13.79
C GLU A 197 10.39 11.73 12.69
N ILE A 198 10.27 11.00 11.59
CA ILE A 198 11.17 11.17 10.43
C ILE A 198 11.07 12.60 9.88
N ASN A 199 9.86 13.11 9.65
CA ASN A 199 9.64 14.46 9.14
C ASN A 199 10.15 15.55 10.09
N ARG A 200 10.05 15.39 11.41
CA ARG A 200 10.59 16.34 12.39
C ARG A 200 12.09 16.58 12.19
N TYR A 201 12.85 15.52 11.88
CA TYR A 201 14.29 15.63 11.68
C TYR A 201 14.68 15.97 10.23
N MET A 202 13.82 15.63 9.26
CA MET A 202 14.03 15.98 7.85
C MET A 202 13.60 17.42 7.53
N HIS A 203 12.64 17.99 8.27
CA HIS A 203 12.09 19.32 8.08
C HIS A 203 12.05 20.11 9.40
N PRO A 204 13.17 20.25 10.14
CA PRO A 204 13.13 20.78 11.49
C PRO A 204 12.81 22.28 11.52
N ASP A 205 12.02 22.67 12.52
CA ASP A 205 11.87 24.03 13.02
C ASP A 205 12.72 24.19 14.27
N ILE A 206 13.63 25.17 14.26
CA ILE A 206 14.65 25.31 15.31
C ILE A 206 14.21 26.34 16.34
N HIS A 207 14.04 25.90 17.58
CA HIS A 207 13.84 26.77 18.73
C HIS A 207 15.16 26.98 19.47
N LEU A 208 15.44 28.21 19.88
CA LEU A 208 16.55 28.53 20.75
C LEU A 208 16.05 28.75 22.18
N ILE A 209 16.86 28.39 23.17
CA ILE A 209 16.56 28.66 24.58
C ILE A 209 16.24 30.15 24.74
N ASN A 210 15.15 30.46 25.42
CA ASN A 210 14.58 31.80 25.64
C ASN A 210 13.95 32.51 24.42
N SER A 211 13.77 31.82 23.28
CA SER A 211 12.98 32.33 22.14
C SER A 211 11.66 31.58 22.02
N ARG A 212 10.53 32.30 22.06
CA ARG A 212 9.22 31.75 21.67
C ARG A 212 9.08 31.61 20.15
N GLU A 213 9.93 32.29 19.39
CA GLU A 213 9.91 32.28 17.93
C GLU A 213 10.81 31.17 17.37
N VAL A 214 10.35 30.57 16.28
CA VAL A 214 11.15 29.67 15.45
C VAL A 214 12.29 30.49 14.85
N ALA A 215 13.52 30.19 15.25
CA ALA A 215 14.70 30.82 14.67
C ALA A 215 15.02 30.13 13.34
N TYR A 216 14.70 30.79 12.22
CA TYR A 216 15.10 30.29 10.91
C TYR A 216 16.63 30.39 10.77
N LYS A 217 17.33 29.28 10.98
CA LYS A 217 18.79 29.17 10.79
C LYS A 217 19.08 28.15 9.67
N PRO A 218 19.17 28.59 8.40
CA PRO A 218 19.38 27.70 7.25
C PRO A 218 20.52 26.70 7.46
N ARG A 219 21.65 27.18 7.97
CA ARG A 219 22.83 26.36 8.22
C ARG A 219 22.59 25.23 9.22
N CYS A 220 21.92 25.52 10.34
CA CYS A 220 21.63 24.53 11.38
C CYS A 220 20.63 23.47 10.87
N LYS A 221 19.62 23.90 10.12
CA LYS A 221 18.66 23.00 9.46
C LYS A 221 19.35 22.03 8.50
N GLU A 222 20.24 22.53 7.65
CA GLU A 222 20.98 21.68 6.72
C GLU A 222 21.99 20.77 7.41
N GLU A 223 22.65 21.22 8.49
CA GLU A 223 23.53 20.38 9.31
C GLU A 223 22.78 19.20 9.94
N ILE A 224 21.59 19.43 10.52
CA ILE A 224 20.75 18.36 11.10
C ILE A 224 20.30 17.37 10.02
N LYS A 225 19.79 17.85 8.89
CA LYS A 225 19.38 16.99 7.77
C LYS A 225 20.54 16.14 7.28
N LYS A 226 21.72 16.75 7.12
CA LYS A 226 22.94 16.02 6.70
C LYS A 226 23.28 14.93 7.70
N CYS A 227 23.30 15.23 9.01
CA CYS A 227 23.59 14.22 10.03
C CYS A 227 22.59 13.05 10.00
N LEU A 228 21.30 13.31 9.75
CA LEU A 228 20.30 12.24 9.63
C LEU A 228 20.51 11.42 8.35
N ARG A 229 20.72 12.07 7.20
CA ARG A 229 21.02 11.39 5.93
C ARG A 229 22.26 10.52 6.06
N ASP A 230 23.33 11.02 6.65
CA ASP A 230 24.57 10.26 6.87
C ASP A 230 24.33 9.02 7.77
N ARG A 231 23.46 9.11 8.78
CA ARG A 231 23.08 7.97 9.62
C ARG A 231 22.24 6.94 8.85
N ILE A 232 21.30 7.41 8.03
CA ILE A 232 20.49 6.57 7.16
C ILE A 232 21.41 5.84 6.16
N SER A 233 22.24 6.56 5.41
CA SER A 233 23.22 5.98 4.48
C SER A 233 24.14 4.96 5.17
N LYS A 234 24.64 5.23 6.37
CA LYS A 234 25.42 4.23 7.13
C LYS A 234 24.62 2.96 7.46
N SER A 235 23.32 3.09 7.70
CA SER A 235 22.44 1.98 8.09
C SER A 235 21.99 1.13 6.90
N PHE A 236 21.81 1.76 5.73
CA PHE A 236 21.39 1.08 4.50
C PHE A 236 22.55 0.66 3.58
N GLY A 237 23.80 1.00 3.96
CA GLY A 237 24.95 0.96 3.05
C GLY A 237 25.00 2.22 2.19
N ASN A 238 26.16 2.54 1.58
CA ASN A 238 26.30 3.72 0.73
C ASN A 238 25.19 3.74 -0.34
N LEU A 239 24.20 4.62 -0.15
CA LEU A 239 23.14 4.95 -1.11
C LEU A 239 23.70 5.80 -2.25
#